data_AF-A0A949QAG1-F1
#
_entry.id   AF-A0A949QAG1-F1
#
_cell.length_a   1.000
_cell.length_b   1.000
_cell.length_c   1.000
_cell.angle_alpha   90.00
_cell.angle_beta   90.00
_cell.angle_gamma   90.00
#
_symmetry.space_group_name_H-M   'P 1'
#
loop_
_entity.id
_entity.type
_entity.pdbx_description
1 polymer ?
#
loop_
_entity_poly.entity_id
_entity_poly.type
_entity_poly.pdbx_seq_one_letter_code
_entity_poly.pdbx_strand_id
1 'polypeptide(L)'
;GLAGKLQVANFHPDYCFADAEPDDLSNYTNRAPYPTLHLIREASIDRAVAACPDASEIYERNIATLARIGLAGWQALDVDAPKKSGD
;
A
#
# COMPACT_ATOMS: atom_id res chain seq x y z
N GLY A 1 -8.64 -2.41 26.01
CA GLY A 1 -8.09 -1.65 24.86
C GLY A 1 -8.54 -2.28 23.55
N LEU A 2 -8.01 -1.78 22.42
CA LEU A 2 -8.31 -2.27 21.05
C LEU A 2 -7.22 -3.20 20.48
N ALA A 3 -6.14 -3.43 21.23
CA ALA A 3 -5.13 -4.43 20.88
C ALA A 3 -5.75 -5.82 20.73
N GLY A 4 -5.37 -6.57 19.70
CA GLY A 4 -5.95 -7.89 19.40
C GLY A 4 -7.35 -7.82 18.78
N LYS A 5 -7.78 -6.64 18.31
CA LYS A 5 -9.10 -6.40 17.72
C LYS A 5 -9.01 -5.56 16.46
N LEU A 6 -8.21 -4.50 16.50
CA LEU A 6 -7.95 -3.61 15.37
C LEU A 6 -6.45 -3.50 15.09
N GLN A 7 -6.10 -3.72 13.83
CA GLN A 7 -4.83 -3.31 13.25
C GLN A 7 -4.99 -1.96 12.56
N VAL A 8 -3.95 -1.13 12.62
CA VAL A 8 -3.85 0.13 11.87
C VAL A 8 -2.86 -0.07 10.73
N ALA A 9 -3.28 0.30 9.51
CA ALA A 9 -2.39 0.39 8.36
C ALA A 9 -2.42 1.82 7.81
N ASN A 10 -1.25 2.40 7.52
CA ASN A 10 -1.10 3.76 7.03
C ASN A 10 -0.69 3.79 5.55
N PHE A 11 -1.20 4.78 4.84
CA PHE A 11 -0.90 5.07 3.44
C PHE A 11 -0.73 6.58 3.30
N HIS A 12 0.22 7.05 2.50
CA HIS A 12 0.41 8.48 2.23
C HIS A 12 1.27 8.69 0.97
N PRO A 13 1.30 9.90 0.40
CA PRO A 13 2.06 10.16 -0.84
C PRO A 13 3.55 9.82 -0.71
N ASP A 14 4.12 10.09 0.46
CA ASP A 14 5.55 9.88 0.74
C ASP A 14 5.85 8.52 1.40
N TYR A 15 4.99 7.51 1.24
CA TYR A 15 5.21 6.21 1.87
C TYR A 15 6.56 5.64 1.45
N CYS A 16 7.33 5.17 2.43
CA CYS A 16 8.61 4.49 2.26
C CYS A 16 8.70 3.38 3.30
N PHE A 17 8.97 2.15 2.86
CA PHE A 17 9.27 1.05 3.77
C PHE A 17 10.62 1.28 4.46
N ALA A 18 10.78 0.77 5.68
CA ALA A 18 11.98 0.98 6.48
C ALA A 18 13.25 0.40 5.82
N ASP A 19 13.09 -0.66 5.03
CA ASP A 19 14.18 -1.38 4.37
C ASP A 19 14.25 -1.10 2.85
N ALA A 20 13.56 -0.05 2.37
CA ALA A 20 13.55 0.36 0.96
C ALA A 20 14.11 1.76 0.77
N GLU A 21 14.75 1.99 -0.38
CA GLU A 21 15.17 3.34 -0.79
C GLU A 21 13.93 4.19 -1.16
N PRO A 22 13.97 5.54 -1.00
CA PRO A 22 12.80 6.40 -1.25
C PRO A 22 12.21 6.35 -2.66
N ASP A 23 13.01 5.95 -3.65
CA ASP A 23 12.64 5.83 -5.06
C ASP A 23 12.29 4.39 -5.49
N ASP A 24 12.36 3.42 -4.57
CA ASP A 24 11.96 2.04 -4.85
C ASP A 24 10.46 1.96 -5.19
N LEU A 25 10.15 1.25 -6.29
CA LEU A 25 8.79 0.98 -6.75
C LEU A 25 7.98 0.14 -5.76
N SER A 26 8.62 -0.63 -4.89
CA SER A 26 7.94 -1.36 -3.81
C SER A 26 7.14 -0.41 -2.92
N ASN A 27 7.63 0.81 -2.67
CA ASN A 27 6.93 1.81 -1.87
C ASN A 27 5.58 2.20 -2.43
N TYR A 28 5.43 2.16 -3.76
CA TYR A 28 4.21 2.57 -4.44
C TYR A 28 3.05 1.60 -4.21
N THR A 29 3.29 0.40 -3.64
CA THR A 29 2.19 -0.50 -3.23
C THR A 29 1.39 0.08 -2.06
N ASN A 30 1.98 1.01 -1.30
CA ASN A 30 1.39 1.62 -0.12
C ASN A 30 1.31 3.16 -0.21
N ARG A 31 1.68 3.74 -1.37
CA ARG A 31 1.43 5.16 -1.63
C ARG A 31 -0.05 5.40 -1.91
N ALA A 32 -0.54 6.53 -1.44
CA ALA A 32 -1.90 6.98 -1.71
C ALA A 32 -1.89 8.51 -1.92
N PRO A 33 -2.80 9.06 -2.75
CA PRO A 33 -2.87 10.50 -2.99
C PRO A 33 -3.12 11.34 -1.73
N TYR A 34 -3.66 10.76 -0.66
CA TYR A 34 -3.85 11.47 0.61
C TYR A 34 -3.41 10.61 1.80
N PRO A 35 -2.92 11.23 2.90
CA PRO A 35 -2.68 10.53 4.15
C PRO A 35 -3.96 9.83 4.62
N THR A 36 -3.87 8.51 4.75
CA THR A 36 -5.02 7.63 5.00
C THR A 36 -4.64 6.59 6.05
N LEU A 37 -5.55 6.37 7.01
CA LEU A 37 -5.46 5.30 8.00
C LEU A 37 -6.58 4.30 7.78
N HIS A 38 -6.23 3.05 7.53
CA HIS A 38 -7.17 1.94 7.50
C HIS A 38 -7.25 1.30 8.88
N LEU A 39 -8.47 1.20 9.41
CA LEU A 39 -8.77 0.43 10.61
C LEU A 39 -9.27 -0.94 10.19
N ILE A 40 -8.48 -1.96 10.47
CA ILE A 40 -8.70 -3.31 9.99
C ILE A 40 -9.08 -4.18 11.18
N ARG A 41 -10.22 -4.88 11.10
CA ARG A 41 -10.61 -5.84 12.12
C ARG A 41 -9.78 -7.11 11.99
N GLU A 42 -9.01 -7.44 13.01
CA GLU A 42 -8.14 -8.64 13.02
C GLU A 42 -8.94 -9.91 12.74
N ALA A 43 -10.09 -10.08 13.40
CA ALA A 43 -10.98 -11.23 13.17
C ALA A 43 -11.49 -11.34 11.71
N SER A 44 -11.48 -10.25 10.93
CA SER A 44 -11.84 -10.31 9.51
C SER A 44 -10.65 -10.73 8.64
N ILE A 45 -9.43 -10.34 9.02
CA ILE A 45 -8.19 -10.80 8.40
C ILE A 45 -7.99 -12.29 8.66
N ASP A 46 -8.17 -12.77 9.89
CA ASP A 46 -8.00 -14.18 10.23
C ASP A 46 -8.88 -15.09 9.36
N ARG A 47 -10.14 -14.69 9.16
CA ARG A 47 -11.05 -15.43 8.27
C ARG A 47 -10.61 -15.39 6.81
N ALA A 48 -10.10 -14.25 6.34
CA ALA A 48 -9.64 -14.10 4.97
C ALA A 48 -8.36 -14.93 4.73
N VAL A 49 -7.41 -14.90 5.66
CA VAL A 49 -6.16 -15.68 5.61
C VAL A 49 -6.46 -17.17 5.68
N ALA A 50 -7.39 -17.61 6.54
CA ALA A 50 -7.78 -19.02 6.60
C ALA A 50 -8.38 -19.55 5.27
N ALA A 51 -8.93 -18.65 4.43
CA ALA A 51 -9.48 -18.98 3.12
C ALA A 51 -8.48 -18.72 1.96
N CYS A 52 -7.31 -18.13 2.24
CA CYS A 52 -6.31 -17.79 1.25
C CYS A 52 -5.13 -18.77 1.38
N PRO A 53 -4.86 -19.61 0.34
CA PRO A 53 -3.80 -20.62 0.40
C PRO A 53 -2.42 -20.04 0.72
N ASP A 54 -2.14 -18.85 0.17
CA ASP A 54 -0.92 -18.10 0.45
C ASP A 54 -1.19 -16.59 0.39
N ALA A 55 -1.26 -15.95 1.56
CA ALA A 55 -1.50 -14.50 1.64
C ALA A 55 -0.28 -13.68 1.16
N SER A 56 0.92 -14.27 1.09
CA SER A 56 2.12 -13.57 0.65
C SER A 56 2.10 -13.25 -0.84
N GLU A 57 1.48 -14.12 -1.65
CA GLU A 57 1.28 -13.92 -3.09
C GLU A 57 0.60 -12.58 -3.40
N ILE A 58 -0.26 -12.06 -2.49
CA ILE A 58 -0.96 -10.80 -2.69
C ILE A 58 0.04 -9.63 -2.78
N TYR A 59 0.92 -9.49 -1.79
CA TYR A 59 1.86 -8.36 -1.77
C TYR A 59 2.98 -8.57 -2.80
N GLU A 60 3.45 -9.81 -3.00
CA GLU A 60 4.47 -10.13 -4.01
C GLU A 60 3.99 -9.81 -5.42
N ARG A 61 2.74 -10.15 -5.74
CA ARG A 61 2.13 -9.83 -7.04
C ARG A 61 1.99 -8.33 -7.25
N ASN A 62 1.70 -7.56 -6.21
CA ASN A 62 1.62 -6.09 -6.28
C ASN A 62 3.00 -5.50 -6.58
N ILE A 63 4.04 -5.94 -5.86
CA ILE A 63 5.43 -5.51 -6.10
C ILE A 63 5.85 -5.86 -7.52
N ALA A 64 5.63 -7.10 -7.97
CA ALA A 64 5.95 -7.54 -9.32
C ALA A 64 5.19 -6.73 -10.39
N THR A 65 3.94 -6.36 -10.12
CA THR A 65 3.14 -5.52 -11.01
C THR A 65 3.74 -4.13 -11.12
N LEU A 66 4.12 -3.50 -10.00
CA LEU A 66 4.72 -2.17 -9.99
C LEU A 66 6.11 -2.17 -10.63
N ALA A 67 6.92 -3.18 -10.36
CA ALA A 67 8.21 -3.38 -11.04
C ALA A 67 8.04 -3.49 -12.56
N ARG A 68 7.01 -4.23 -13.03
CA ARG A 68 6.73 -4.41 -14.46
C ARG A 68 6.27 -3.15 -15.16
N ILE A 69 5.38 -2.36 -14.55
CA ILE A 69 4.88 -1.13 -15.18
C ILE A 69 5.87 0.04 -15.03
N GLY A 70 6.74 -0.01 -14.02
CA GLY A 70 7.70 1.03 -13.72
C GLY A 70 7.07 2.35 -13.31
N LEU A 71 7.91 3.36 -13.07
CA LEU A 71 7.45 4.71 -12.74
C LEU A 71 6.59 5.32 -13.85
N ALA A 72 6.97 5.10 -15.12
CA ALA A 72 6.21 5.60 -16.26
C ALA A 72 4.79 5.01 -16.32
N GLY A 73 4.65 3.72 -16.04
CA GLY A 73 3.35 3.07 -15.99
C GLY A 73 2.51 3.51 -14.79
N TRP A 74 3.14 3.76 -13.63
CA TRP A 74 2.45 4.37 -12.49
C TRP A 74 1.90 5.76 -12.81
N GLN A 75 2.74 6.64 -13.36
CA GLN A 75 2.34 8.02 -13.73
C GLN A 75 1.21 8.03 -14.76
N ALA A 76 1.17 7.07 -15.68
CA ALA A 76 0.10 6.93 -16.65
C ALA A 76 -1.27 6.58 -16.04
N LEU A 77 -1.33 6.13 -14.78
CA LEU A 77 -2.59 5.88 -14.07
C LEU A 77 -3.27 7.17 -13.61
N ASP A 78 -2.54 8.28 -13.49
CA ASP A 78 -3.07 9.59 -13.05
C ASP A 78 -3.83 9.52 -11.72
N VAL A 79 -3.24 8.82 -10.74
CA VAL A 79 -3.83 8.56 -9.41
C VAL A 79 -3.17 9.35 -8.28
N ASP A 80 -2.22 10.22 -8.61
CA ASP A 80 -1.50 11.04 -7.63
C ASP A 80 -2.42 12.13 -7.04
N ALA A 81 -1.98 12.72 -5.92
CA ALA A 81 -2.71 13.81 -5.30
C ALA A 81 -2.82 14.98 -6.29
N PRO A 82 -3.97 15.69 -6.34
CA PRO A 82 -4.05 16.93 -7.09
C PRO A 82 -2.99 17.89 -6.55
N LYS A 83 -2.19 18.45 -7.46
CA LYS A 83 -1.20 19.47 -7.11
C LYS A 83 -1.91 20.61 -6.39
N LYS A 84 -1.39 21.04 -5.25
CA LYS A 84 -1.92 22.24 -4.60
C LYS A 84 -1.70 23.41 -5.55
N SER A 85 -2.70 24.26 -5.72
CA SER A 85 -2.57 25.48 -6.52
C SER A 85 -1.42 26.32 -5.96
N GLY A 86 -0.30 26.38 -6.68
CA GLY A 86 0.91 27.12 -6.28
C GLY A 86 2.25 26.41 -6.50
N ASP A 87 2.25 25.10 -6.80
CA ASP A 87 3.45 24.34 -7.22
C ASP A 87 3.65 24.32 -8.75
#